data_AF-A0A951X288-F1
#
_entry.id   AF-A0A951X288-F1
#
_cell.length_a   1.000
_cell.length_b   1.000
_cell.length_c   1.000
_cell.angle_alpha   90.00
_cell.angle_beta   90.00
_cell.angle_gamma   90.00
#
_symmetry.space_group_name_H-M   'P 1'
#
loop_
_entity.id
_entity.type
_entity.pdbx_description
1 polymer ?
#
loop_
_entity_poly.entity_id
_entity_poly.type
_entity_poly.pdbx_seq_one_letter_code
_entity_poly.pdbx_strand_id
1 'polypeptide(L)'
;ACGVRFPYFSVRRWDGSALSLVKLESLPETAPAALAERNDEAIRSANAGLWKDALLAVEDAMIAGAAPEGIFGWNAILIRLNGEARKAQADAAAAPDYPYPLLARLFYGDYPAAVDVMRGYTAGEIFGQPSALVSGTMAEGWEPTLAGWITRTVEPALAVRPQLAEAYFLRAWGNWLANPDDPTVVEDLARAAELRPDDPLFTASAALFRE
;
A
#
# COMPACT_ATOMS: atom_id res chain seq x y z
N ALA A 1 -11.09 -12.06 6.00
CA ALA A 1 -12.15 -11.82 5.01
C ALA A 1 -12.09 -12.87 3.91
N CYS A 2 -13.18 -13.60 3.68
CA CYS A 2 -13.29 -14.52 2.55
C CYS A 2 -13.13 -13.74 1.22
N GLY A 3 -12.30 -14.24 0.30
CA GLY A 3 -12.21 -13.73 -1.07
C GLY A 3 -11.15 -12.65 -1.36
N VAL A 4 -10.56 -12.01 -0.34
CA VAL A 4 -9.41 -11.10 -0.53
C VAL A 4 -8.12 -11.91 -0.58
N ARG A 5 -7.25 -11.65 -1.58
CA ARG A 5 -5.95 -12.31 -1.71
C ARG A 5 -4.81 -11.34 -1.40
N PHE A 6 -3.88 -11.78 -0.57
CA PHE A 6 -2.59 -11.12 -0.34
C PHE A 6 -1.49 -11.95 -1.02
N PRO A 7 -1.26 -11.79 -2.33
CA PRO A 7 -0.25 -12.58 -3.04
C PRO A 7 1.14 -12.25 -2.48
N TYR A 8 1.96 -13.26 -2.26
CA TYR A 8 3.35 -13.08 -1.81
C TYR A 8 4.21 -14.19 -2.41
N PHE A 9 5.26 -13.81 -3.12
CA PHE A 9 6.18 -14.73 -3.75
C PHE A 9 7.57 -14.62 -3.13
N SER A 10 8.16 -15.78 -2.87
CA SER A 10 9.59 -15.91 -2.59
C SER A 10 10.26 -16.56 -3.80
N VAL A 11 11.39 -16.01 -4.24
CA VAL A 11 12.14 -16.53 -5.38
C VAL A 11 13.40 -17.19 -4.85
N ARG A 12 13.69 -18.41 -5.32
CA ARG A 12 14.95 -19.10 -5.04
C ARG A 12 15.73 -19.30 -6.33
N ARG A 13 17.05 -19.08 -6.27
CA ARG A 13 17.99 -19.28 -7.39
C ARG A 13 18.94 -20.43 -7.04
N TRP A 14 19.24 -21.28 -8.02
CA TRP A 14 20.32 -22.26 -7.90
C TRP A 14 21.68 -21.55 -8.07
N ASP A 15 22.56 -21.70 -7.08
CA ASP A 15 23.91 -21.10 -7.10
C ASP A 15 25.03 -22.03 -7.59
N GLY A 16 24.67 -23.26 -8.00
CA GLY A 16 25.62 -24.32 -8.32
C GLY A 16 25.69 -25.41 -7.26
N SER A 17 25.24 -25.13 -6.03
CA SER A 17 25.30 -26.05 -4.89
C SER A 17 23.99 -26.19 -4.12
N ALA A 18 23.21 -25.11 -4.01
CA ALA A 18 21.95 -25.07 -3.28
C ALA A 18 20.96 -24.07 -3.90
N LEU A 19 19.69 -24.18 -3.49
CA LEU A 19 18.68 -23.17 -3.73
C LEU A 19 18.78 -22.06 -2.68
N SER A 20 19.37 -20.93 -3.05
CA SER A 20 19.47 -19.73 -2.21
C SER A 20 18.27 -18.81 -2.41
N LEU A 21 17.82 -18.17 -1.33
CA LEU A 21 16.71 -17.20 -1.39
C LEU A 21 17.23 -15.90 -2.03
N VAL A 22 16.54 -15.45 -3.08
CA VAL A 22 16.77 -14.12 -3.66
C VAL A 22 16.23 -13.08 -2.68
N LYS A 23 17.09 -12.13 -2.31
CA LYS A 23 16.74 -10.98 -1.48
C LYS A 23 16.93 -9.71 -2.30
N LEU A 24 16.24 -8.65 -1.90
CA LEU A 24 16.48 -7.33 -2.46
C LEU A 24 17.81 -6.78 -1.94
N GLU A 25 18.70 -6.41 -2.85
CA GLU A 25 20.07 -6.01 -2.53
C GLU A 25 20.48 -4.72 -3.25
N SER A 26 21.18 -3.82 -2.55
CA SER A 26 21.76 -2.65 -3.20
C SER A 26 22.83 -3.05 -4.22
N LEU A 27 23.00 -2.22 -5.24
CA LEU A 27 24.05 -2.44 -6.25
C LEU A 27 25.44 -2.15 -5.66
N PRO A 28 26.51 -2.75 -6.21
CA PRO A 28 27.87 -2.43 -5.78
C PRO A 28 28.17 -0.94 -6.03
N GLU A 29 29.07 -0.36 -5.24
CA GLU A 29 29.48 1.06 -5.37
C GLU A 29 30.02 1.42 -6.77
N THR A 30 30.47 0.42 -7.53
CA THR A 30 30.94 0.58 -8.91
C THR A 30 29.81 0.71 -9.94
N ALA A 31 28.55 0.50 -9.55
CA ALA A 31 27.42 0.64 -10.46
C ALA A 31 27.20 2.11 -10.84
N PRO A 32 26.66 2.41 -12.04
CA PRO A 32 26.29 3.77 -12.41
C PRO A 32 25.34 4.39 -11.38
N ALA A 33 25.67 5.59 -10.87
CA ALA A 33 24.92 6.24 -9.79
C ALA A 33 23.40 6.33 -10.07
N ALA A 34 23.04 6.67 -11.30
CA ALA A 34 21.64 6.78 -11.71
C ALA A 34 20.90 5.43 -11.69
N LEU A 35 21.61 4.30 -11.88
CA LEU A 35 21.03 2.96 -11.76
C LEU A 35 20.92 2.56 -10.29
N ALA A 36 21.94 2.85 -9.47
CA ALA A 36 21.93 2.61 -8.04
C ALA A 36 20.76 3.34 -7.34
N GLU A 37 20.54 4.61 -7.68
CA GLU A 37 19.44 5.41 -7.14
C GLU A 37 18.07 4.78 -7.42
N ARG A 38 17.82 4.37 -8.68
CA ARG A 38 16.55 3.72 -9.06
C ARG A 38 16.39 2.35 -8.42
N ASN A 39 17.47 1.58 -8.33
CA ASN A 39 17.46 0.29 -7.64
C ASN A 39 17.09 0.47 -6.16
N ASP A 40 17.75 1.39 -5.47
CA ASP A 40 17.50 1.63 -4.05
C ASP A 40 16.08 2.19 -3.83
N GLU A 41 15.56 3.00 -4.75
CA GLU A 41 14.17 3.44 -4.71
C GLU A 41 13.19 2.28 -4.87
N ALA A 42 13.44 1.37 -5.82
CA ALA A 42 12.63 0.18 -6.00
C ALA A 42 12.64 -0.71 -4.74
N ILE A 43 13.80 -0.88 -4.10
CA ILE A 43 13.96 -1.65 -2.86
C ILE A 43 13.23 -0.99 -1.70
N ARG A 44 13.44 0.32 -1.48
CA ARG A 44 12.75 1.08 -0.41
C ARG A 44 11.25 0.97 -0.57
N SER A 45 10.74 1.19 -1.78
CA SER A 45 9.31 1.11 -2.08
C SER A 45 8.75 -0.30 -1.86
N ALA A 46 9.42 -1.34 -2.36
CA ALA A 46 8.96 -2.73 -2.19
C ALA A 46 8.94 -3.15 -0.71
N ASN A 47 9.98 -2.82 0.06
CA ASN A 47 10.03 -3.10 1.50
C ASN A 47 8.97 -2.33 2.29
N ALA A 48 8.56 -1.16 1.80
CA ALA A 48 7.50 -0.35 2.38
C ALA A 48 6.08 -0.78 1.95
N GLY A 49 5.94 -1.81 1.10
CA GLY A 49 4.65 -2.23 0.55
C GLY A 49 4.11 -1.30 -0.56
N LEU A 50 4.90 -0.33 -1.02
CA LEU A 50 4.59 0.57 -2.13
C LEU A 50 4.91 -0.11 -3.47
N TRP A 51 4.20 -1.20 -3.76
CA TRP A 51 4.50 -2.04 -4.93
C TRP A 51 4.28 -1.32 -6.26
N LYS A 52 3.29 -0.43 -6.34
CA LYS A 52 3.09 0.46 -7.50
C LYS A 52 4.34 1.29 -7.79
N ASP A 53 4.90 1.97 -6.78
CA ASP A 53 6.11 2.77 -6.91
C ASP A 53 7.34 1.91 -7.24
N ALA A 54 7.45 0.74 -6.61
CA ALA A 54 8.56 -0.18 -6.85
C ALA A 54 8.59 -0.69 -8.30
N LEU A 55 7.42 -0.99 -8.89
CA LEU A 55 7.30 -1.37 -10.29
C LEU A 55 7.73 -0.23 -11.22
N LEU A 56 7.28 1.00 -10.94
CA LEU A 56 7.65 2.18 -11.72
C LEU A 56 9.18 2.40 -11.70
N ALA A 57 9.80 2.31 -10.53
CA ALA A 57 11.25 2.45 -10.40
C ALA A 57 12.04 1.38 -11.19
N VAL A 58 11.54 0.13 -11.22
CA VAL A 58 12.12 -0.95 -12.04
C VAL A 58 11.92 -0.66 -13.54
N GLU A 59 10.74 -0.23 -13.94
CA GLU A 59 10.43 0.11 -15.34
C GLU A 59 11.28 1.27 -15.85
N ASP A 60 11.39 2.35 -15.08
CA ASP A 60 12.22 3.52 -15.40
C ASP A 60 13.70 3.14 -15.58
N ALA A 61 14.22 2.26 -14.72
CA ALA A 61 15.59 1.77 -14.85
C ALA A 61 15.79 0.95 -16.14
N MET A 62 14.85 0.09 -16.49
CA MET A 62 14.91 -0.70 -17.72
C MET A 62 14.80 0.17 -18.98
N ILE A 63 13.92 1.19 -18.97
CA ILE A 63 13.82 2.18 -20.06
C ILE A 63 15.12 2.97 -20.21
N ALA A 64 15.78 3.27 -19.09
CA ALA A 64 17.10 3.92 -19.08
C ALA A 64 18.26 2.99 -19.50
N GLY A 65 17.98 1.75 -19.91
CA GLY A 65 18.96 0.81 -20.44
C GLY A 65 19.65 -0.07 -19.39
N ALA A 66 19.06 -0.21 -18.19
CA ALA A 66 19.56 -1.17 -17.21
C ALA A 66 19.54 -2.59 -17.78
N ALA A 67 20.65 -3.31 -17.62
CA ALA A 67 20.77 -4.66 -18.11
C ALA A 67 19.96 -5.64 -17.21
N PRO A 68 19.23 -6.61 -17.78
CA PRO A 68 18.35 -7.52 -17.02
C PRO A 68 19.11 -8.62 -16.23
N GLU A 69 20.43 -8.56 -16.15
CA GLU A 69 21.28 -9.47 -15.40
C GLU A 69 21.79 -8.91 -14.06
N GLY A 70 22.51 -9.75 -13.32
CA GLY A 70 23.14 -9.35 -12.06
C GLY A 70 22.13 -9.02 -10.96
N ILE A 71 22.59 -8.22 -9.98
CA ILE A 71 21.79 -7.87 -8.78
C ILE A 71 20.52 -7.11 -9.19
N PHE A 72 20.63 -6.12 -10.08
CA PHE A 72 19.48 -5.38 -10.56
C PHE A 72 18.45 -6.29 -11.22
N GLY A 73 18.88 -7.22 -12.10
CA GLY A 73 18.00 -8.20 -12.72
C GLY A 73 17.21 -9.05 -11.71
N TRP A 74 17.87 -9.53 -10.65
CA TRP A 74 17.18 -10.30 -9.60
C TRP A 74 16.23 -9.48 -8.75
N ASN A 75 16.60 -8.25 -8.42
CA ASN A 75 15.70 -7.30 -7.74
C ASN A 75 14.46 -7.04 -8.60
N ALA A 76 14.66 -6.75 -9.89
CA ALA A 76 13.59 -6.51 -10.85
C ALA A 76 12.65 -7.72 -10.96
N ILE A 77 13.17 -8.96 -11.02
CA ILE A 77 12.36 -10.18 -11.05
C ILE A 77 11.51 -10.33 -9.79
N LEU A 78 12.12 -10.19 -8.61
CA LEU A 78 11.41 -10.36 -7.34
C LEU A 78 10.33 -9.29 -7.14
N ILE A 79 10.63 -8.03 -7.50
CA ILE A 79 9.70 -6.91 -7.44
C ILE A 79 8.56 -7.11 -8.43
N ARG A 80 8.85 -7.45 -9.70
CA ARG A 80 7.80 -7.69 -10.71
C ARG A 80 6.86 -8.81 -10.31
N LEU A 81 7.39 -9.95 -9.85
CA LEU A 81 6.55 -11.09 -9.48
C LEU A 81 5.56 -10.74 -8.35
N ASN A 82 6.01 -9.99 -7.34
CA ASN A 82 5.16 -9.57 -6.24
C ASN A 82 4.25 -8.38 -6.59
N GLY A 83 4.78 -7.39 -7.32
CA GLY A 83 4.09 -6.17 -7.69
C GLY A 83 3.01 -6.42 -8.73
N GLU A 84 3.31 -7.15 -9.80
CA GLU A 84 2.35 -7.47 -10.87
C GLU A 84 1.22 -8.35 -10.35
N ALA A 85 1.50 -9.30 -9.45
CA ALA A 85 0.44 -10.11 -8.83
C ALA A 85 -0.50 -9.28 -7.96
N ARG A 86 0.03 -8.30 -7.23
CA ARG A 86 -0.78 -7.34 -6.45
C ARG A 86 -1.55 -6.39 -7.35
N LYS A 87 -0.91 -5.88 -8.41
CA LYS A 87 -1.54 -5.07 -9.44
C LYS A 87 -2.73 -5.82 -10.04
N ALA A 88 -2.57 -7.09 -10.41
CA ALA A 88 -3.65 -7.90 -10.97
C ALA A 88 -4.82 -8.07 -9.99
N GLN A 89 -4.55 -8.19 -8.68
CA GLN A 89 -5.63 -8.18 -7.68
C GLN A 89 -6.31 -6.82 -7.57
N ALA A 90 -5.55 -5.72 -7.56
CA ALA A 90 -6.09 -4.37 -7.52
C ALA A 90 -6.92 -4.02 -8.76
N ASP A 91 -6.46 -4.42 -9.95
CA ASP A 91 -7.17 -4.25 -11.22
C ASP A 91 -8.49 -5.06 -11.22
N ALA A 92 -8.44 -6.32 -10.78
CA ALA A 92 -9.64 -7.17 -10.64
C ALA A 92 -10.63 -6.58 -9.63
N ALA A 93 -10.14 -5.81 -8.65
CA ALA A 93 -10.95 -5.12 -7.66
C ALA A 93 -11.73 -3.91 -8.21
N ALA A 94 -11.68 -3.64 -9.51
CA ALA A 94 -12.64 -2.77 -10.19
C ALA A 94 -13.95 -3.47 -10.55
N ALA A 95 -14.01 -4.82 -10.52
CA ALA A 95 -15.22 -5.56 -10.82
C ALA A 95 -16.29 -5.35 -9.72
N PRO A 96 -17.59 -5.19 -10.08
CA PRO A 96 -18.66 -4.94 -9.12
C PRO A 96 -18.84 -6.02 -8.04
N ASP A 97 -18.46 -7.26 -8.34
CA ASP A 97 -18.58 -8.43 -7.48
C ASP A 97 -17.30 -8.72 -6.67
N TYR A 98 -16.27 -7.86 -6.76
CA TYR A 98 -15.04 -8.09 -6.01
C TYR A 98 -15.30 -7.98 -4.50
N PRO A 99 -14.92 -8.98 -3.68
CA PRO A 99 -15.38 -9.10 -2.29
C PRO A 99 -15.06 -7.91 -1.37
N TYR A 100 -13.89 -7.31 -1.54
CA TYR A 100 -13.47 -6.16 -0.76
C TYR A 100 -12.40 -5.32 -1.49
N PRO A 101 -12.82 -4.36 -2.34
CA PRO A 101 -11.94 -3.64 -3.26
C PRO A 101 -10.86 -2.78 -2.58
N LEU A 102 -11.11 -2.32 -1.35
CA LEU A 102 -10.21 -1.45 -0.60
C LEU A 102 -8.88 -2.15 -0.28
N LEU A 103 -8.93 -3.38 0.26
CA LEU A 103 -7.71 -4.09 0.66
C LEU A 103 -6.84 -4.49 -0.54
N ALA A 104 -7.44 -4.86 -1.68
CA ALA A 104 -6.66 -5.20 -2.87
C ALA A 104 -5.81 -4.02 -3.37
N ARG A 105 -6.39 -2.80 -3.37
CA ARG A 105 -5.70 -1.56 -3.74
C ARG A 105 -4.65 -1.16 -2.71
N LEU A 106 -5.00 -1.27 -1.42
CA LEU A 106 -4.07 -1.03 -0.32
C LEU A 106 -2.84 -1.95 -0.39
N PHE A 107 -3.04 -3.25 -0.62
CA PHE A 107 -1.95 -4.22 -0.71
C PHE A 107 -1.03 -4.00 -1.91
N TYR A 108 -1.53 -3.37 -2.98
CA TYR A 108 -0.72 -2.93 -4.11
C TYR A 108 0.04 -1.61 -3.82
N GLY A 109 -0.31 -0.91 -2.74
CA GLY A 109 0.24 0.42 -2.44
C GLY A 109 -0.40 1.54 -3.26
N ASP A 110 -1.58 1.32 -3.85
CA ASP A 110 -2.34 2.36 -4.55
C ASP A 110 -3.30 3.05 -3.59
N TYR A 111 -2.73 3.83 -2.66
CA TYR A 111 -3.47 4.56 -1.63
C TYR A 111 -4.52 5.54 -2.19
N PRO A 112 -4.25 6.31 -3.26
CA PRO A 112 -5.29 7.10 -3.94
C PRO A 112 -6.50 6.26 -4.34
N ALA A 113 -6.26 5.15 -5.05
CA ALA A 113 -7.35 4.28 -5.49
C ALA A 113 -8.07 3.62 -4.29
N ALA A 114 -7.37 3.29 -3.21
CA ALA A 114 -7.97 2.73 -2.01
C ALA A 114 -8.92 3.74 -1.33
N VAL A 115 -8.52 5.02 -1.24
CA VAL A 115 -9.39 6.10 -0.74
C VAL A 115 -10.56 6.36 -1.68
N ASP A 116 -10.39 6.23 -3.00
CA ASP A 116 -11.50 6.41 -3.94
C ASP A 116 -12.66 5.43 -3.70
N VAL A 117 -12.39 4.24 -3.16
CA VAL A 117 -13.45 3.31 -2.70
C VAL A 117 -14.28 3.93 -1.56
N MET A 118 -13.64 4.72 -0.69
CA MET A 118 -14.27 5.36 0.46
C MET A 118 -15.08 6.61 0.08
N ARG A 119 -14.79 7.23 -1.08
CA ARG A 119 -15.47 8.46 -1.54
C ARG A 119 -16.94 8.27 -1.91
N GLY A 120 -17.43 7.04 -1.97
CA GLY A 120 -18.86 6.75 -2.09
C GLY A 120 -19.67 7.07 -0.82
N TYR A 121 -18.99 7.42 0.28
CA TYR A 121 -19.58 7.64 1.60
C TYR A 121 -19.17 8.99 2.17
N THR A 122 -20.01 9.55 3.04
CA THR A 122 -19.69 10.71 3.85
C THR A 122 -18.74 10.35 4.99
N ALA A 123 -18.07 11.35 5.58
CA ALA A 123 -17.22 11.16 6.75
C ALA A 123 -17.97 10.47 7.91
N GLY A 124 -19.21 10.89 8.19
CA GLY A 124 -20.03 10.29 9.24
C GLY A 124 -20.43 8.84 8.96
N GLU A 125 -20.57 8.44 7.69
CA GLU A 125 -20.83 7.04 7.31
C GLU A 125 -19.57 6.17 7.41
N ILE A 126 -18.39 6.73 7.11
CA ILE A 126 -17.10 6.04 7.24
C ILE A 126 -16.77 5.79 8.72
N PHE A 127 -16.91 6.83 9.54
CA PHE A 127 -16.59 6.84 10.98
C PHE A 127 -17.83 6.64 11.87
N GLY A 128 -18.91 6.05 11.32
CA GLY A 128 -20.13 5.72 12.05
C GLY A 128 -20.14 4.26 12.52
N GLN A 129 -20.95 3.91 13.53
CA GLN A 129 -21.10 2.54 14.00
C GLN A 129 -22.50 1.97 13.65
N PRO A 130 -22.60 0.93 12.81
CA PRO A 130 -21.52 0.28 12.06
C PRO A 130 -21.02 1.15 10.89
N SER A 131 -19.75 0.99 10.50
CA SER A 131 -19.18 1.73 9.38
C SER A 131 -19.82 1.27 8.07
N ALA A 132 -20.18 2.21 7.19
CA ALA A 132 -20.75 1.88 5.88
C ALA A 132 -19.77 1.13 4.97
N LEU A 133 -18.47 1.19 5.27
CA LEU A 133 -17.41 0.41 4.61
C LEU A 133 -17.32 -1.04 5.10
N VAL A 134 -18.07 -1.39 6.15
CA VAL A 134 -18.06 -2.72 6.78
C VAL A 134 -19.44 -3.37 6.67
N SER A 135 -20.50 -2.65 6.99
CA SER A 135 -21.88 -3.14 7.01
C SER A 135 -22.29 -3.77 5.67
N GLY A 136 -22.75 -5.02 5.69
CA GLY A 136 -23.19 -5.74 4.50
C GLY A 136 -22.04 -6.24 3.59
N THR A 137 -20.79 -6.18 4.06
CA THR A 137 -19.60 -6.64 3.32
C THR A 137 -18.98 -7.87 3.96
N MET A 138 -17.98 -8.47 3.29
CA MET A 138 -17.18 -9.57 3.84
C MET A 138 -16.28 -9.16 5.02
N ALA A 139 -16.24 -7.87 5.37
CA ALA A 139 -15.51 -7.36 6.53
C ALA A 139 -16.36 -7.33 7.82
N GLU A 140 -17.67 -7.52 7.74
CA GLU A 140 -18.56 -7.55 8.90
C GLU A 140 -18.15 -8.70 9.86
N GLY A 141 -17.93 -8.36 11.13
CA GLY A 141 -17.40 -9.28 12.14
C GLY A 141 -15.90 -9.57 12.03
N TRP A 142 -15.18 -8.92 11.12
CA TRP A 142 -13.73 -9.02 10.92
C TRP A 142 -12.99 -7.69 11.14
N GLU A 143 -13.63 -6.71 11.76
CA GLU A 143 -13.15 -5.34 11.94
C GLU A 143 -11.77 -5.28 12.61
N PRO A 144 -11.46 -6.03 13.70
CA PRO A 144 -10.14 -6.02 14.30
C PRO A 144 -9.04 -6.54 13.35
N THR A 145 -9.38 -7.52 12.51
CA THR A 145 -8.43 -8.06 11.53
C THR A 145 -8.25 -7.09 10.36
N LEU A 146 -9.33 -6.44 9.92
CA LEU A 146 -9.28 -5.40 8.89
C LEU A 146 -8.40 -4.23 9.36
N ALA A 147 -8.63 -3.72 10.57
CA ALA A 147 -7.80 -2.70 11.19
C ALA A 147 -6.31 -3.09 11.23
N GLY A 148 -6.01 -4.32 11.65
CA GLY A 148 -4.65 -4.85 11.67
C GLY A 148 -3.99 -4.94 10.29
N TRP A 149 -4.72 -5.32 9.24
CA TRP A 149 -4.21 -5.30 7.87
C TRP A 149 -3.94 -3.88 7.36
N ILE A 150 -4.83 -2.94 7.68
CA ILE A 150 -4.69 -1.54 7.26
C ILE A 150 -3.43 -0.93 7.89
N THR A 151 -3.35 -0.92 9.21
CA THR A 151 -2.23 -0.34 9.97
C THR A 151 -0.89 -0.96 9.57
N ARG A 152 -0.80 -2.29 9.53
CA ARG A 152 0.43 -3.00 9.14
C ARG A 152 0.89 -2.71 7.71
N THR A 153 -0.02 -2.40 6.79
CA THR A 153 0.33 -2.04 5.41
C THR A 153 0.73 -0.57 5.30
N VAL A 154 0.03 0.30 6.02
CA VAL A 154 0.20 1.76 5.93
C VAL A 154 1.45 2.27 6.65
N GLU A 155 1.74 1.76 7.85
CA GLU A 155 2.87 2.22 8.67
C GLU A 155 4.22 2.25 7.93
N PRO A 156 4.67 1.15 7.28
CA PRO A 156 5.95 1.17 6.57
C PRO A 156 5.91 2.08 5.33
N ALA A 157 4.75 2.26 4.70
CA ALA A 157 4.59 3.21 3.59
C ALA A 157 4.76 4.66 4.06
N LEU A 158 4.16 5.05 5.18
CA LEU A 158 4.33 6.39 5.75
C LEU A 158 5.76 6.68 6.21
N ALA A 159 6.50 5.66 6.67
CA ALA A 159 7.92 5.80 7.01
C ALA A 159 8.78 6.19 5.80
N VAL A 160 8.40 5.76 4.59
CA VAL A 160 9.12 6.07 3.33
C VAL A 160 8.50 7.26 2.59
N ARG A 161 7.19 7.47 2.72
CA ARG A 161 6.41 8.53 2.06
C ARG A 161 5.58 9.32 3.08
N PRO A 162 6.20 10.21 3.87
CA PRO A 162 5.50 10.95 4.93
C PRO A 162 4.53 12.03 4.40
N GLN A 163 4.48 12.25 3.08
CA GLN A 163 3.60 13.20 2.41
C GLN A 163 2.37 12.53 1.76
N LEU A 164 2.15 11.24 2.02
CA LEU A 164 1.05 10.48 1.45
C LEU A 164 -0.23 10.66 2.27
N ALA A 165 -1.02 11.69 1.94
CA ALA A 165 -2.24 12.05 2.66
C ALA A 165 -3.23 10.88 2.79
N GLU A 166 -3.43 10.11 1.72
CA GLU A 166 -4.33 8.96 1.69
C GLU A 166 -3.94 7.87 2.68
N ALA A 167 -2.63 7.67 2.89
CA ALA A 167 -2.14 6.70 3.85
C ALA A 167 -2.50 7.13 5.27
N TYR A 168 -2.31 8.40 5.65
CA TYR A 168 -2.80 8.90 6.95
C TYR A 168 -4.31 8.68 7.10
N PHE A 169 -5.11 9.02 6.09
CA PHE A 169 -6.56 8.82 6.15
C PHE A 169 -6.95 7.35 6.35
N LEU A 170 -6.31 6.43 5.63
CA LEU A 170 -6.54 4.99 5.77
C LEU A 170 -6.09 4.48 7.14
N ARG A 171 -4.95 4.93 7.68
CA ARG A 171 -4.51 4.56 9.02
C ARG A 171 -5.46 5.08 10.10
N ALA A 172 -5.95 6.31 9.97
CA ALA A 172 -6.98 6.85 10.87
C ALA A 172 -8.22 5.96 10.90
N TRP A 173 -8.73 5.56 9.73
CA TRP A 173 -9.89 4.66 9.67
C TRP A 173 -9.59 3.27 10.25
N GLY A 174 -8.39 2.72 9.97
CA GLY A 174 -7.94 1.46 10.58
C GLY A 174 -7.88 1.53 12.11
N ASN A 175 -7.30 2.59 12.67
CA ASN A 175 -7.23 2.80 14.12
C ASN A 175 -8.61 3.01 14.73
N TRP A 176 -9.47 3.78 14.07
CA TRP A 176 -10.85 4.00 14.52
C TRP A 176 -11.67 2.70 14.55
N LEU A 177 -11.49 1.81 13.56
CA LEU A 177 -12.14 0.49 13.56
C LEU A 177 -11.69 -0.39 14.74
N ALA A 178 -10.43 -0.28 15.16
CA ALA A 178 -9.90 -1.02 16.29
C ALA A 178 -10.31 -0.39 17.64
N ASN A 179 -10.24 0.93 17.73
CA ASN A 179 -10.53 1.72 18.91
C ASN A 179 -10.94 3.16 18.49
N PRO A 180 -12.24 3.50 18.51
CA PRO A 180 -12.73 4.83 18.16
C PRO A 180 -12.14 5.96 19.00
N ASP A 181 -11.70 5.67 20.23
CA ASP A 181 -11.12 6.63 21.17
C ASP A 181 -9.59 6.77 21.03
N ASP A 182 -8.99 6.13 20.01
CA ASP A 182 -7.54 6.22 19.78
C ASP A 182 -7.16 7.64 19.33
N PRO A 183 -6.30 8.36 20.07
CA PRO A 183 -5.93 9.74 19.74
C PRO A 183 -5.24 9.86 18.37
N THR A 184 -4.61 8.78 17.88
CA THR A 184 -3.97 8.77 16.56
C THR A 184 -4.96 8.95 15.42
N VAL A 185 -6.26 8.66 15.63
CA VAL A 185 -7.31 8.90 14.64
C VAL A 185 -7.39 10.40 14.33
N VAL A 186 -7.42 11.24 15.37
CA VAL A 186 -7.50 12.70 15.22
C VAL A 186 -6.23 13.25 14.56
N GLU A 187 -5.06 12.78 15.00
CA GLU A 187 -3.77 13.20 14.46
C GLU A 187 -3.64 12.88 12.97
N ASP A 188 -3.99 11.66 12.57
CA ASP A 188 -3.89 11.22 11.19
C ASP A 188 -4.92 11.92 10.28
N LEU A 189 -6.16 12.13 10.75
CA LEU A 189 -7.16 12.89 10.00
C LEU A 189 -6.72 14.35 9.80
N ALA A 190 -6.20 14.99 10.85
CA ALA A 190 -5.64 16.34 10.74
C ALA A 190 -4.49 16.37 9.73
N ARG A 191 -3.57 15.40 9.80
CA ARG A 191 -2.43 15.32 8.88
C ARG A 191 -2.85 15.10 7.43
N ALA A 192 -3.83 14.24 7.18
CA ALA A 192 -4.38 14.02 5.84
C ALA A 192 -4.97 15.33 5.26
N ALA A 193 -5.74 16.07 6.07
CA ALA A 193 -6.32 17.35 5.68
C ALA A 193 -5.27 18.46 5.48
N GLU A 194 -4.19 18.49 6.27
CA GLU A 194 -3.06 19.41 6.06
C GLU A 194 -2.33 19.15 4.74
N LEU A 195 -2.10 17.89 4.41
CA LEU A 195 -1.38 17.49 3.19
C LEU A 195 -2.23 17.70 1.93
N ARG A 196 -3.56 17.61 2.05
CA ARG A 196 -4.50 17.87 0.96
C ARG A 196 -5.70 18.70 1.45
N PRO A 197 -5.53 20.01 1.62
CA PRO A 197 -6.60 20.89 2.12
C PRO A 197 -7.77 21.04 1.14
N ASP A 198 -7.54 20.77 -0.15
CA ASP A 198 -8.58 20.83 -1.17
C ASP A 198 -9.38 19.51 -1.28
N ASP A 199 -9.06 18.50 -0.48
CA ASP A 199 -9.80 17.24 -0.46
C ASP A 199 -11.00 17.32 0.50
N PRO A 200 -12.25 17.33 -0.02
CA PRO A 200 -13.44 17.51 0.81
C PRO A 200 -13.67 16.34 1.77
N LEU A 201 -13.24 15.12 1.42
CA LEU A 201 -13.40 13.98 2.32
C LEU A 201 -12.48 14.11 3.54
N PHE A 202 -11.22 14.52 3.32
CA PHE A 202 -10.25 14.63 4.41
C PHE A 202 -10.57 15.79 5.33
N THR A 203 -10.92 16.94 4.77
CA THR A 203 -11.30 18.12 5.56
C THR A 203 -12.58 17.89 6.35
N ALA A 204 -13.61 17.25 5.77
CA ALA A 204 -14.84 16.91 6.48
C ALA A 204 -14.60 15.89 7.61
N SER A 205 -13.76 14.87 7.35
CA SER A 205 -13.43 13.88 8.38
C SER A 205 -12.62 14.49 9.52
N ALA A 206 -11.66 15.36 9.23
CA ALA A 206 -10.92 16.08 10.27
C ALA A 206 -11.79 17.08 11.05
N ALA A 207 -12.89 17.58 10.48
CA ALA A 207 -13.83 18.44 11.18
C ALA A 207 -14.73 17.66 12.14
N LEU A 208 -15.17 16.46 11.74
CA LEU A 208 -16.02 15.57 12.54
C LEU A 208 -15.45 15.27 13.93
N PHE A 209 -14.11 15.21 14.06
CA PHE A 209 -13.41 14.88 15.31
C PHE A 209 -12.87 16.11 16.08
N ARG A 210 -13.24 17.33 15.66
CA ARG A 210 -12.92 18.57 16.38
C ARG A 210 -14.07 19.09 17.26
N GLU A 211 -15.26 18.55 17.07
CA GLU A 211 -16.49 18.87 17.81
C GLU A 211 -16.63 17.99 19.06
#